data_AF-A0A7V9PBM4-F1
#
_entry.id   AF-A0A7V9PBM4-F1
#
_cell.length_a   1.000
_cell.length_b   1.000
_cell.length_c   1.000
_cell.angle_alpha   90.00
_cell.angle_beta   90.00
_cell.angle_gamma   90.00
#
_symmetry.space_group_name_H-M   'P 1'
#
loop_
_entity.id
_entity.type
_entity.pdbx_description
1 polymer ?
#
loop_
_entity_poly.entity_id
_entity_poly.type
_entity_poly.pdbx_seq_one_letter_code
_entity_poly.pdbx_strand_id
1 'polypeptide(L)' 'MAVKKYLKESIKLGDMNLTVETGKVAKQADGSVIISYGETMLLVTAVSARTA' A
#
# COMPACT_ATOMS: atom_id res chain seq x y z
N MET A 1 16.46 -10.95 -12.92
CA MET A 1 16.07 -10.09 -11.79
C MET A 1 14.59 -10.35 -11.49
N ALA A 2 14.27 -10.95 -10.34
CA ALA A 2 12.90 -11.30 -10.00
C ALA A 2 12.14 -10.03 -9.59
N VAL A 3 11.18 -9.59 -10.41
CA VAL A 3 10.26 -8.52 -10.05
C VAL A 3 9.43 -9.02 -8.87
N LYS A 4 9.58 -8.41 -7.69
CA LYS A 4 8.77 -8.76 -6.53
C LYS A 4 7.30 -8.53 -6.89
N LYS A 5 6.45 -9.55 -6.70
CA LYS A 5 5.00 -9.53 -7.00
C LYS A 5 4.23 -8.47 -6.20
N TYR A 6 4.83 -7.92 -5.15
CA TYR A 6 4.33 -6.85 -4.30
C TYR A 6 5.53 -6.06 -3.73
N LEU A 7 5.33 -4.77 -3.47
CA LEU A 7 6.34 -3.87 -2.92
C LEU A 7 6.00 -3.55 -1.47
N LYS A 8 7.02 -3.51 -0.61
CA LYS A 8 6.89 -3.14 0.80
C LYS A 8 8.12 -2.34 1.18
N GLU A 9 7.90 -1.08 1.50
CA GLU A 9 8.94 -0.14 1.92
C GLU A 9 8.61 0.41 3.30
N SER A 10 9.63 0.69 4.09
CA SER A 10 9.47 1.20 5.46
C SER A 10 10.47 2.32 5.70
N ILE A 11 9.97 3.42 6.26
CA ILE A 11 10.79 4.53 6.72
C ILE A 11 10.56 4.78 8.20
N LYS A 12 11.59 5.26 8.90
CA LYS A 12 11.42 5.74 10.26
C LYS A 12 10.78 7.13 10.21
N LEU A 13 9.63 7.29 10.85
CA LEU A 13 8.91 8.56 10.96
C LEU A 13 8.62 8.83 12.45
N GLY A 14 9.37 9.76 13.03
CA GLY A 14 9.38 9.96 14.49
C GLY A 14 9.94 8.73 15.19
N ASP A 15 9.24 8.25 16.21
CA ASP A 15 9.65 7.10 17.01
C ASP A 15 9.18 5.75 16.45
N MET A 16 8.37 5.77 15.39
CA MET A 16 7.75 4.57 14.81
C MET A 16 8.08 4.40 13.33
N ASN A 17 7.87 3.19 12.82
CA ASN A 17 8.05 2.89 11.41
C ASN A 17 6.75 3.14 10.64
N LEU A 18 6.82 3.96 9.60
CA LEU A 18 5.79 4.07 8.58
C LEU A 18 6.11 3.06 7.48
N THR A 19 5.26 2.05 7.35
CA THR A 19 5.36 1.01 6.31
C THR A 19 4.29 1.21 5.26
N VAL A 20 4.67 1.14 3.99
CA VAL A 20 3.77 1.19 2.84
C VAL A 20 3.95 -0.08 2.02
N GLU A 21 2.86 -0.81 1.81
CA GLU A 21 2.83 -2.05 1.04
C GLU A 21 1.80 -1.95 -0.10
N THR A 22 2.15 -2.35 -1.32
CA THR A 22 1.24 -2.33 -2.48
C THR A 22 1.33 -3.63 -3.29
N GLY A 23 0.25 -3.97 -3.98
CA GLY A 23 0.18 -5.12 -4.88
C GLY A 23 -0.10 -6.46 -4.19
N LYS A 24 -0.34 -6.49 -2.88
CA LYS A 24 -0.74 -7.70 -2.15
C LYS A 24 -2.25 -7.93 -2.12
N VAL A 25 -3.04 -6.90 -1.82
CA VAL A 25 -4.49 -6.97 -1.62
C VAL A 25 -5.22 -5.97 -2.51
N ALA A 26 -6.56 -6.04 -2.57
CA ALA A 26 -7.42 -5.08 -3.29
C ALA A 26 -6.98 -4.80 -4.75
N LYS A 27 -6.61 -5.86 -5.49
CA LYS A 27 -6.12 -5.77 -6.88
C LYS A 27 -7.17 -5.39 -7.92
N GLN A 28 -8.43 -5.36 -7.53
CA GLN A 28 -9.53 -4.91 -8.38
C GLN A 28 -9.63 -3.38 -8.42
N ALA A 29 -9.05 -2.68 -7.43
CA ALA A 29 -8.93 -1.23 -7.47
C ALA A 29 -7.81 -0.83 -8.44
N ASP A 30 -7.93 0.37 -9.03
CA ASP A 30 -6.88 0.91 -9.90
C ASP A 30 -5.59 1.19 -9.12
N GLY A 31 -5.71 1.55 -7.84
CA GLY A 31 -4.60 1.65 -6.91
C GLY A 31 -4.99 1.19 -5.50
N SER A 32 -4.10 0.46 -4.84
CA SER A 32 -4.29 0.08 -3.44
C SER A 32 -2.98 -0.01 -2.67
N VAL A 33 -3.01 0.43 -1.41
CA VAL A 33 -1.89 0.38 -0.48
C VAL A 33 -2.37 -0.02 0.92
N ILE A 34 -1.55 -0.81 1.60
CA ILE A 34 -1.63 -0.99 3.05
C ILE A 34 -0.63 -0.03 3.67
N ILE A 35 -1.11 0.85 4.54
CA ILE A 35 -0.27 1.74 5.33
C ILE A 35 -0.29 1.22 6.76
N SER A 36 0.87 1.11 7.39
CA SER A 36 0.99 0.74 8.80
C SER A 36 1.89 1.74 9.52
N TYR A 37 1.42 2.24 10.66
CA TYR A 37 2.18 3.14 11.52
C TYR A 37 1.95 2.73 12.98
N GLY A 38 2.97 2.12 13.59
CA GLY A 38 2.81 1.44 14.88
C GLY A 38 1.79 0.29 14.77
N GLU A 39 0.78 0.30 15.65
CA GLU A 39 -0.31 -0.69 15.66
C GLU A 39 -1.47 -0.34 14.73
N THR A 40 -1.51 0.89 14.19
CA THR A 40 -2.58 1.31 13.30
C THR A 40 -2.29 0.86 11.88
N MET A 41 -3.25 0.16 11.27
CA MET A 41 -3.18 -0.30 9.89
C MET A 41 -4.38 0.19 9.09
N LEU A 42 -4.13 0.71 7.89
CA LEU A 42 -5.13 1.21 6.97
C LEU A 42 -5.00 0.49 5.62
N LEU A 43 -6.13 0.06 5.07
CA LEU A 43 -6.24 -0.31 3.66
C LEU A 43 -6.81 0.89 2.91
N VAL A 44 -6.02 1.46 2.00
CA VAL A 44 -6.42 2.59 1.17
C VAL A 44 -6.59 2.10 -0.26
N THR A 45 -7.73 2.39 -0.85
CA THR A 45 -8.03 2.07 -2.24
C THR A 45 -8.45 3.35 -2.98
N ALA A 46 -8.02 3.46 -4.23
CA ALA A 46 -8.46 4.49 -5.15
C ALA A 46 -8.97 3.81 -6.42
N VAL A 47 -10.19 4.17 -6.83
CA VAL A 47 -10.82 3.67 -8.05
C VAL A 47 -11.22 4.87 -8.89
N SER A 48 -10.75 4.88 -10.14
CA SER A 48 -11.14 5.87 -11.14
C SER A 48 -12.35 5.34 -11.90
N ALA A 49 -13.40 6.16 -12.00
CA ALA A 49 -14.40 5.92 -13.03
C ALA A 49 -13.71 5.98 -14.39
N ARG A 50 -13.90 4.97 -15.23
CA ARG A 50 -13.47 5.04 -16.63
C ARG A 50 -14.59 5.72 -17.40
N THR A 51 -14.25 6.71 -18.22
CA THR A 51 -15.22 7.32 -19.14
C THR A 51 -15.81 6.22 -20.03
N ALA A 52 -17.14 6.22 -20.19
CA ALA A 52 -17.87 5.24 -20.99
C ALA A 52 -17.58 5.38 -22.49
#